data_AF-A0A644YP37-F1
#
_entry.id   AF-A0A644YP37-F1
#
_cell.length_a   1.000
_cell.length_b   1.000
_cell.length_c   1.000
_cell.angle_alpha   90.00
_cell.angle_beta   90.00
_cell.angle_gamma   90.00
#
_symmetry.space_group_name_H-M   'P 1'
#
loop_
_entity.id
_entity.type
_entity.pdbx_description
1 polymer ?
#
loop_
_entity_poly.entity_id
_entity_poly.type
_entity_poly.pdbx_seq_one_letter_code
_entity_poly.pdbx_strand_id
1 'polypeptide(L)'
;MGQKINPHGFRVGVIMDWDSRWYARDDKVGDLLVEDYNLRKMLKKDLYSAGIPKIEIERDSTKVRIYLHCARPGVIIGKGGADIERLRLQLEKKLGKPVALNIVEVKSPDMSAQLVAENIAQQLEKRIGFRRAMKNAMGRAMRAGARGIKTGVSGRLGGAEIARVEHYHDGTIPLQTIRADIDYGFTEAATTYGRIGVKVWIYKGEILSQTLRTTPRTLDTSKPFRERNDRPRRNDRGGDRGQGGSRPGYGNRPAGQQGGYGNRPAGQGQGGYGNRPAGQGQGGYGNRPAGQGGYGNRPAGQGSYGNRPAGQGGYGNRPAGQSFNNRPAGASPAPAAPKEGGAN
;
A
#
# COMPACT_ATOMS: atom_id res chain seq x y z
N MET A 1 15.69 -13.07 11.38
CA MET A 1 14.54 -12.24 10.95
C MET A 1 13.91 -12.94 9.74
N GLY A 2 12.67 -13.41 9.83
CA GLY A 2 12.04 -14.22 8.78
C GLY A 2 11.64 -13.41 7.54
N GLN A 3 11.54 -14.09 6.39
CA GLN A 3 11.01 -13.50 5.17
C GLN A 3 9.54 -13.13 5.36
N LYS A 4 9.14 -11.94 4.88
CA LYS A 4 7.76 -11.44 4.95
C LYS A 4 7.13 -11.50 3.56
N ILE A 5 5.88 -11.93 3.49
CA ILE A 5 5.11 -11.92 2.25
C ILE A 5 4.77 -10.49 1.82
N ASN A 6 4.68 -10.25 0.51
CA ASN A 6 4.20 -8.97 -0.02
C ASN A 6 2.72 -8.78 0.35
N PRO A 7 2.35 -7.70 1.07
CA PRO A 7 0.97 -7.46 1.48
C PRO A 7 -0.02 -7.38 0.32
N HIS A 8 0.40 -6.79 -0.81
CA HIS A 8 -0.43 -6.70 -2.02
C HIS A 8 -0.63 -8.09 -2.62
N GLY A 9 0.45 -8.82 -2.89
CA GLY A 9 0.38 -10.16 -3.48
C GLY A 9 -0.42 -11.17 -2.64
N PHE A 10 -0.37 -11.05 -1.31
CA PHE A 10 -1.17 -11.89 -0.41
C PHE A 10 -2.68 -11.62 -0.47
N ARG A 11 -3.10 -10.48 -1.03
CA ARG A 11 -4.49 -9.98 -1.05
C ARG A 11 -5.12 -9.97 -2.44
N VAL A 12 -4.30 -10.10 -3.50
CA VAL A 12 -4.78 -10.24 -4.88
C VAL A 12 -5.66 -11.49 -4.99
N GLY A 13 -6.84 -11.33 -5.59
CA GLY A 13 -7.82 -12.41 -5.78
C GLY A 13 -8.79 -12.63 -4.62
N VAL A 14 -8.60 -11.96 -3.48
CA VAL A 14 -9.55 -12.00 -2.35
C VAL A 14 -10.20 -10.64 -2.12
N ILE A 15 -9.39 -9.60 -1.91
CA ILE A 15 -9.88 -8.23 -1.68
C ILE A 15 -9.35 -7.22 -2.70
N MET A 16 -8.22 -7.53 -3.36
CA MET A 16 -7.61 -6.68 -4.37
C MET A 16 -7.74 -7.32 -5.75
N ASP A 17 -7.97 -6.48 -6.75
CA ASP A 17 -7.96 -6.87 -8.16
C ASP A 17 -6.55 -6.85 -8.75
N TRP A 18 -6.44 -7.42 -9.94
CA TRP A 18 -5.25 -7.39 -10.77
C TRP A 18 -5.04 -6.03 -11.44
N ASP A 19 -3.76 -5.62 -11.55
CA ASP A 19 -3.35 -4.40 -12.24
C ASP A 19 -3.35 -4.57 -13.78
N SER A 20 -3.16 -5.78 -14.30
CA SER A 20 -3.32 -6.09 -15.73
C SER A 20 -4.46 -7.09 -15.87
N ARG A 21 -5.46 -6.76 -16.70
CA ARG A 21 -6.66 -7.57 -16.93
C ARG A 21 -6.81 -7.83 -18.41
N TRP A 22 -6.32 -8.97 -18.85
CA TRP A 22 -6.44 -9.41 -20.24
C TRP A 22 -6.28 -10.91 -20.35
N TYR A 23 -6.72 -11.46 -21.48
CA TYR A 23 -6.57 -12.86 -21.82
C TYR A 23 -5.81 -12.96 -23.14
N ALA A 24 -4.85 -13.88 -23.20
CA ALA A 24 -4.14 -14.22 -24.42
C ALA A 24 -3.90 -15.74 -24.45
N ARG A 25 -3.66 -16.26 -25.66
CA ARG A 25 -3.18 -17.63 -25.85
C ARG A 25 -1.72 -17.72 -25.41
N ASP A 26 -1.30 -18.88 -24.93
CA ASP A 26 0.00 -19.12 -24.28
C ASP A 26 1.20 -18.64 -25.12
N ASP A 27 1.12 -18.72 -26.44
CA ASP A 27 2.12 -18.26 -27.39
C ASP A 27 2.40 -16.75 -27.30
N LYS A 28 1.39 -15.95 -26.97
CA LYS A 28 1.49 -14.48 -26.95
C LYS A 28 1.65 -13.90 -25.55
N VAL A 29 1.47 -14.70 -24.50
CA VAL A 29 1.52 -14.22 -23.10
C VAL A 29 2.89 -13.60 -22.78
N GLY A 30 3.97 -14.23 -23.24
CA GLY A 30 5.33 -13.75 -22.99
C GLY A 30 5.58 -12.34 -23.54
N ASP A 31 5.26 -12.14 -24.82
CA ASP A 31 5.47 -10.86 -25.50
C ASP A 31 4.61 -9.75 -24.89
N LEU A 32 3.33 -10.03 -24.62
CA LEU A 32 2.40 -9.07 -24.01
C LEU A 32 2.81 -8.68 -22.58
N LEU A 33 3.38 -9.60 -21.82
CA LEU A 33 3.86 -9.33 -20.46
C LEU A 33 5.07 -8.39 -20.48
N VAL A 34 6.03 -8.63 -21.37
CA VAL A 34 7.21 -7.77 -21.54
C VAL A 34 6.80 -6.38 -22.03
N GLU A 35 5.85 -6.33 -22.97
CA GLU A 35 5.29 -5.08 -23.47
C GLU A 35 4.61 -4.28 -22.34
N ASP A 36 3.76 -4.91 -21.51
CA ASP A 36 3.12 -4.28 -20.34
C ASP A 36 4.15 -3.75 -19.33
N TYR A 37 5.21 -4.52 -19.05
CA TYR A 37 6.27 -4.10 -18.13
C TYR A 37 6.99 -2.85 -18.65
N ASN A 38 7.38 -2.85 -19.93
CA ASN A 38 8.05 -1.72 -20.55
C ASN A 38 7.14 -0.48 -20.60
N LEU A 39 5.85 -0.68 -20.85
CA LEU A 39 4.83 0.37 -20.84
C LEU A 39 4.73 1.04 -19.47
N ARG A 40 4.58 0.24 -18.41
CA ARG A 40 4.51 0.72 -17.02
C ARG A 40 5.77 1.48 -16.64
N LYS A 41 6.95 0.95 -16.98
CA LYS A 41 8.25 1.58 -16.68
C LYS A 41 8.40 2.93 -17.38
N MET A 42 8.01 3.02 -18.65
CA MET A 42 8.02 4.26 -19.42
C MET A 42 7.06 5.30 -18.83
N LEU A 43 5.79 4.93 -18.66
CA LEU A 43 4.75 5.83 -18.12
C LEU A 43 5.12 6.35 -16.74
N LYS A 44 5.67 5.49 -15.87
CA LYS A 44 6.11 5.88 -14.54
C LYS A 44 7.26 6.88 -14.56
N LYS A 45 8.18 6.75 -15.54
CA LYS A 45 9.32 7.66 -15.71
C LYS A 45 8.87 9.01 -16.26
N ASP A 46 8.08 9.01 -17.34
CA ASP A 46 7.68 10.22 -18.05
C ASP A 46 6.71 11.07 -17.22
N LEU A 47 5.80 10.42 -16.50
CA LEU A 47 4.77 11.06 -15.68
C LEU A 47 5.11 11.06 -14.19
N TYR A 48 6.40 10.99 -13.84
CA TYR A 48 6.84 11.01 -12.43
C TYR A 48 6.33 12.27 -11.70
N SER A 49 6.27 13.40 -12.40
CA SER A 49 5.71 14.65 -11.88
C SER A 49 4.22 14.56 -11.56
N ALA A 50 3.43 13.77 -12.30
CA ALA A 50 1.99 13.66 -12.06
C ALA A 50 1.65 12.86 -10.79
N GLY A 51 2.58 12.03 -10.30
CA GLY A 51 2.39 11.16 -9.14
C GLY A 51 1.37 10.06 -9.44
N ILE A 52 1.83 8.96 -10.01
CA ILE A 52 0.98 7.84 -10.46
C ILE A 52 1.16 6.64 -9.52
N PRO A 53 0.28 6.39 -8.54
CA PRO A 53 0.43 5.22 -7.67
C PRO A 53 0.19 3.90 -8.39
N LYS A 54 -0.80 3.85 -9.27
CA LYS A 54 -1.29 2.62 -9.91
C LYS A 54 -1.54 2.86 -11.39
N ILE A 55 -1.17 1.88 -12.21
CA ILE A 55 -1.48 1.84 -13.63
C ILE A 55 -2.27 0.56 -13.85
N GLU A 56 -3.46 0.66 -14.43
CA GLU A 56 -4.24 -0.52 -14.80
C GLU A 56 -4.27 -0.65 -16.31
N ILE A 57 -4.01 -1.85 -16.82
CA ILE A 57 -3.97 -2.13 -18.25
C ILE A 57 -5.02 -3.19 -18.55
N GLU A 58 -5.97 -2.84 -19.40
CA GLU A 58 -6.93 -3.78 -19.97
C GLU A 58 -6.66 -3.90 -21.46
N ARG A 59 -6.48 -5.14 -21.95
CA ARG A 59 -6.28 -5.39 -23.37
C ARG A 59 -7.49 -6.12 -23.91
N ASP A 60 -8.16 -5.46 -24.84
CA ASP A 60 -9.14 -6.07 -25.73
C ASP A 60 -8.43 -6.56 -27.00
N SER A 61 -9.11 -7.36 -27.81
CA SER A 61 -8.55 -7.81 -29.11
C SER A 61 -8.22 -6.61 -30.00
N THR A 62 -9.09 -5.61 -29.99
CA THR A 62 -9.06 -4.44 -30.88
C THR A 62 -8.37 -3.21 -30.29
N LYS A 63 -8.46 -3.00 -28.97
CA LYS A 63 -7.98 -1.77 -28.30
C LYS A 63 -7.34 -2.05 -26.95
N VAL A 64 -6.38 -1.22 -26.58
CA VAL A 64 -5.76 -1.24 -25.24
C VAL A 64 -6.30 -0.08 -24.43
N ARG A 65 -6.87 -0.36 -23.25
CA ARG A 65 -7.34 0.66 -22.31
C ARG A 65 -6.34 0.76 -21.16
N ILE A 66 -5.88 1.97 -20.88
CA ILE A 66 -4.96 2.22 -19.79
C ILE A 66 -5.63 3.19 -18.83
N TYR A 67 -5.81 2.75 -17.58
CA TYR A 67 -6.30 3.61 -16.51
C TYR A 67 -5.10 4.11 -15.70
N LEU A 68 -4.87 5.41 -15.75
CA LEU A 68 -3.83 6.09 -14.99
C LEU A 68 -4.45 6.69 -13.74
N HIS A 69 -4.19 6.06 -12.59
CA HIS A 69 -4.54 6.64 -11.30
C HIS A 69 -3.48 7.68 -10.96
N CYS A 70 -3.88 8.94 -10.80
CA CYS A 70 -2.95 10.05 -10.60
C CYS A 70 -3.37 10.99 -9.46
N ALA A 71 -2.39 11.55 -8.76
CA ALA A 71 -2.62 12.59 -7.76
C ALA A 71 -2.89 13.97 -8.38
N ARG A 72 -2.31 14.24 -9.55
CA ARG A 72 -2.41 15.52 -10.25
C ARG A 72 -2.82 15.32 -11.72
N PRO A 73 -4.12 15.17 -12.02
CA PRO A 73 -4.60 14.92 -13.38
C PRO A 73 -4.24 16.05 -14.36
N GLY A 74 -4.24 17.31 -13.91
CA GLY A 74 -3.91 18.46 -14.76
C GLY A 74 -2.52 18.42 -15.39
N VAL A 75 -1.55 17.73 -14.75
CA VAL A 75 -0.19 17.57 -15.29
C VAL A 75 -0.18 16.59 -16.47
N ILE A 76 -1.08 15.60 -16.49
CA ILE A 76 -1.17 14.59 -17.55
C ILE A 76 -1.97 15.13 -18.75
N ILE A 77 -3.03 15.88 -18.48
CA ILE A 77 -3.88 16.48 -19.53
C ILE A 77 -3.12 17.58 -20.28
N GLY A 78 -2.35 18.39 -19.56
CA GLY A 78 -1.61 19.51 -20.12
C GLY A 78 -2.51 20.69 -20.50
N LYS A 79 -1.94 21.68 -21.19
CA LYS A 79 -2.68 22.86 -21.66
C LYS A 79 -3.58 22.46 -22.84
N GLY A 80 -4.90 22.51 -22.65
CA GLY A 80 -5.87 22.21 -23.70
C GLY A 80 -5.91 20.76 -24.19
N GLY A 81 -5.38 19.81 -23.41
CA GLY A 81 -5.36 18.39 -23.80
C GLY A 81 -4.24 17.98 -24.76
N ALA A 82 -3.28 18.87 -25.04
CA ALA A 82 -2.20 18.56 -25.98
C ALA A 82 -1.28 17.42 -25.48
N ASP A 83 -1.04 17.34 -24.17
CA ASP A 83 -0.10 16.36 -23.61
C ASP A 83 -0.68 14.94 -23.61
N ILE A 84 -1.99 14.80 -23.32
CA ILE A 84 -2.67 13.50 -23.38
C ILE A 84 -2.73 12.97 -24.81
N GLU A 85 -2.98 13.81 -25.80
CA GLU A 85 -3.03 13.40 -27.21
C GLU A 85 -1.63 12.99 -27.71
N ARG A 86 -0.60 13.75 -27.33
CA ARG A 86 0.80 13.38 -27.61
C ARG A 86 1.16 12.03 -26.98
N LEU A 87 0.79 11.81 -25.72
CA LEU A 87 1.06 10.55 -25.03
C LEU A 87 0.31 9.39 -25.70
N ARG A 88 -0.95 9.59 -26.08
CA ARG A 88 -1.76 8.61 -26.81
C ARG A 88 -1.08 8.20 -28.13
N LEU A 89 -0.68 9.17 -28.96
CA LEU A 89 0.00 8.91 -30.22
C LEU A 89 1.34 8.18 -30.03
N GLN A 90 2.09 8.50 -28.97
CA GLN A 90 3.32 7.79 -28.63
C GLN A 90 3.06 6.33 -28.23
N LEU A 91 1.98 6.06 -27.49
CA LEU A 91 1.59 4.72 -27.09
C LEU A 91 1.06 3.90 -28.28
N GLU A 92 0.26 4.50 -29.14
CA GLU A 92 -0.25 3.87 -30.36
C GLU A 92 0.89 3.47 -31.31
N LYS A 93 1.90 4.34 -31.47
CA LYS A 93 3.12 4.02 -32.25
C LYS A 93 3.91 2.84 -31.69
N LYS A 94 3.93 2.68 -30.36
CA LYS A 94 4.67 1.59 -29.70
C LYS A 94 3.92 0.26 -29.70
N LEU A 95 2.61 0.30 -29.47
CA LEU A 95 1.78 -0.89 -29.34
C LEU A 95 1.21 -1.36 -30.69
N GLY A 96 1.24 -0.51 -31.73
CA GLY A 96 0.64 -0.80 -33.04
C GLY A 96 -0.87 -1.01 -33.00
N LYS A 97 -1.52 -0.60 -31.90
CA LYS A 97 -2.96 -0.74 -31.63
C LYS A 97 -3.53 0.57 -31.12
N PRO A 98 -4.82 0.85 -31.35
CA PRO A 98 -5.46 2.03 -30.78
C PRO A 98 -5.49 1.95 -29.26
N VAL A 99 -5.14 3.07 -28.61
CA VAL A 99 -5.03 3.17 -27.14
C VAL A 99 -6.06 4.14 -26.61
N ALA A 100 -6.85 3.70 -25.63
CA ALA A 100 -7.73 4.56 -24.86
C ALA A 100 -7.08 4.89 -23.51
N LEU A 101 -6.72 6.15 -23.30
CA LEU A 101 -6.17 6.65 -22.03
C LEU A 101 -7.29 7.19 -21.15
N ASN A 102 -7.48 6.58 -19.98
CA ASN A 102 -8.42 7.03 -18.97
C ASN A 102 -7.66 7.55 -17.75
N ILE A 103 -7.93 8.79 -17.36
CA ILE A 103 -7.28 9.41 -16.19
C ILE A 103 -8.25 9.33 -15.01
N VAL A 104 -7.80 8.66 -13.94
CA VAL A 104 -8.56 8.50 -12.70
C VAL A 104 -7.88 9.32 -11.61
N GLU A 105 -8.62 10.25 -11.01
CA GLU A 105 -8.11 11.07 -9.93
C GLU A 105 -8.08 10.31 -8.60
N VAL A 106 -6.94 10.35 -7.92
CA VAL A 106 -6.79 9.84 -6.56
C VAL A 106 -7.23 10.93 -5.58
N LYS A 107 -8.43 10.78 -5.00
CA LYS A 107 -9.03 11.75 -4.07
C LYS A 107 -8.13 12.14 -2.89
N SER A 108 -7.37 11.19 -2.35
CA SER A 108 -6.53 11.40 -1.16
C SER A 108 -5.13 10.82 -1.39
N PRO A 109 -4.17 11.62 -1.90
CA PRO A 109 -2.84 11.13 -2.21
C PRO A 109 -2.06 10.67 -0.96
N ASP A 110 -2.34 11.29 0.20
CA ASP A 110 -1.73 10.92 1.49
C ASP A 110 -2.22 9.54 2.02
N MET A 111 -3.28 8.97 1.43
CA MET A 111 -3.76 7.62 1.74
C MET A 111 -3.19 6.55 0.80
N SER A 112 -2.50 6.95 -0.27
CA SER A 112 -1.85 6.01 -1.19
C SER A 112 -0.42 5.72 -0.75
N ALA A 113 -0.12 4.45 -0.48
CA ALA A 113 1.17 4.08 0.08
C ALA A 113 2.34 4.38 -0.88
N GLN A 114 2.12 4.21 -2.19
CA GLN A 114 3.14 4.49 -3.21
C GLN A 114 3.48 5.98 -3.29
N LEU A 115 2.47 6.86 -3.27
CA LEU A 115 2.68 8.31 -3.30
C LEU A 115 3.35 8.83 -2.02
N VAL A 116 2.98 8.29 -0.87
CA VAL A 116 3.61 8.61 0.41
C VAL A 116 5.08 8.16 0.40
N ALA A 117 5.38 6.99 -0.14
CA ALA A 117 6.75 6.50 -0.26
C ALA A 117 7.59 7.43 -1.17
N GLU A 118 7.07 7.79 -2.35
CA GLU A 118 7.72 8.74 -3.28
C GLU A 118 7.95 10.11 -2.65
N ASN A 119 6.99 10.61 -1.88
CA ASN A 119 7.14 11.87 -1.18
C ASN A 119 8.26 11.82 -0.13
N ILE A 120 8.38 10.72 0.63
CA ILE A 120 9.49 10.52 1.56
C ILE A 120 10.82 10.44 0.81
N ALA A 121 10.88 9.71 -0.31
CA ALA A 121 12.09 9.62 -1.12
C ALA A 121 12.55 10.98 -1.65
N GLN A 122 11.64 11.78 -2.21
CA GLN A 122 11.94 13.14 -2.65
C GLN A 122 12.45 14.03 -1.51
N GLN A 123 11.93 13.87 -0.28
CA GLN A 123 12.43 14.60 0.88
C GLN A 123 13.84 14.16 1.28
N LEU A 124 14.15 12.87 1.21
CA LEU A 124 15.48 12.32 1.49
C LEU A 124 16.51 12.81 0.45
N GLU A 125 16.14 12.87 -0.82
CA GLU A 125 16.98 13.41 -1.90
C GLU A 125 17.28 14.90 -1.68
N LYS A 126 16.32 15.65 -1.14
CA LYS A 126 16.49 17.05 -0.71
C LYS A 126 17.21 17.21 0.63
N ARG A 127 17.87 16.15 1.14
CA ARG A 127 18.64 16.13 2.40
C ARG A 127 17.82 16.50 3.64
N ILE A 128 16.50 16.30 3.63
CA ILE A 128 15.67 16.43 4.82
C ILE A 128 15.94 15.22 5.74
N GLY A 129 16.04 15.46 7.05
CA GLY A 129 16.27 14.41 8.03
C GLY A 129 15.23 13.29 7.93
N PHE A 130 15.69 12.05 7.79
CA PHE A 130 14.83 10.86 7.54
C PHE A 130 13.73 10.67 8.59
N ARG A 131 14.04 10.93 9.87
CA ARG A 131 13.06 10.85 10.97
C ARG A 131 11.95 11.89 10.83
N ARG A 132 12.29 13.11 10.41
CA ARG A 132 11.33 14.19 10.17
C ARG A 132 10.44 13.86 8.97
N ALA A 133 11.03 13.41 7.86
CA ALA A 133 10.29 13.02 6.66
C ALA A 133 9.27 11.92 6.95
N MET A 134 9.67 10.86 7.68
CA MET A 134 8.77 9.78 8.08
C MET A 134 7.65 10.25 9.02
N LYS A 135 7.98 10.96 10.11
CA LYS A 135 6.95 11.44 11.07
C LYS A 135 5.95 12.39 10.42
N ASN A 136 6.41 13.29 9.54
CA ASN A 136 5.54 14.19 8.80
C ASN A 136 4.62 13.45 7.83
N ALA A 137 5.13 12.42 7.13
CA ALA A 137 4.33 11.58 6.25
C ALA A 137 3.28 10.78 7.03
N MET A 138 3.65 10.17 8.15
CA MET A 138 2.71 9.44 9.02
C MET A 138 1.61 10.35 9.56
N GLY A 139 1.97 11.53 10.08
CA GLY A 139 0.98 12.48 10.59
C GLY A 139 0.04 13.02 9.51
N ARG A 140 0.44 13.07 8.24
CA ARG A 140 -0.46 13.40 7.12
C ARG A 140 -1.41 12.25 6.79
N ALA A 141 -0.91 11.04 6.68
CA ALA A 141 -1.72 9.86 6.39
C ALA A 141 -2.78 9.60 7.48
N MET A 142 -2.41 9.71 8.76
CA MET A 142 -3.35 9.58 9.88
C MET A 142 -4.42 10.68 9.86
N ARG A 143 -4.06 11.94 9.56
CA ARG A 143 -5.02 13.04 9.37
C ARG A 143 -5.93 12.84 8.18
N ALA A 144 -5.45 12.18 7.12
CA ALA A 144 -6.25 11.82 5.96
C ALA A 144 -7.23 10.66 6.23
N GLY A 145 -7.22 10.08 7.44
CA GLY A 145 -8.16 9.03 7.86
C GLY A 145 -7.61 7.61 7.77
N ALA A 146 -6.30 7.42 7.62
CA ALA A 146 -5.71 6.09 7.74
C ALA A 146 -5.90 5.53 9.16
N ARG A 147 -6.26 4.26 9.29
CA ARG A 147 -6.40 3.57 10.59
C ARG A 147 -5.06 3.16 11.18
N GLY A 148 -4.05 3.04 10.34
CA GLY A 148 -2.67 2.83 10.74
C GLY A 148 -1.71 3.02 9.58
N ILE A 149 -0.49 3.43 9.89
CA ILE A 149 0.60 3.59 8.92
C ILE A 149 1.89 3.08 9.52
N LYS A 150 2.68 2.38 8.71
CA LYS A 150 4.05 2.01 9.03
C LYS A 150 4.95 2.49 7.92
N THR A 151 6.05 3.11 8.30
CA THR A 151 7.09 3.56 7.39
C THR A 151 8.40 2.87 7.78
N GLY A 152 9.13 2.37 6.80
CA GLY A 152 10.43 1.74 6.98
C GLY A 152 11.41 2.30 5.97
N VAL A 153 12.55 2.78 6.45
CA VAL A 153 13.60 3.34 5.60
C VAL A 153 14.88 2.57 5.88
N SER A 154 15.52 2.06 4.82
CA SER A 154 16.70 1.22 4.89
C SER A 154 17.81 1.75 4.00
N GLY A 155 19.03 1.86 4.53
CA GLY A 155 20.20 2.30 3.78
C GLY A 155 21.18 3.09 4.65
N ARG A 156 22.03 3.90 4.02
CA ARG A 156 22.99 4.81 4.68
C ARG A 156 22.30 6.07 5.20
N LEU A 157 21.50 5.91 6.25
CA LEU A 157 20.61 6.96 6.75
C LEU A 157 21.40 8.15 7.31
N GLY A 158 21.21 9.33 6.71
CA GLY A 158 21.92 10.55 7.08
C GLY A 158 23.40 10.56 6.68
N GLY A 159 23.81 9.72 5.73
CA GLY A 159 25.21 9.65 5.28
C GLY A 159 26.11 8.78 6.16
N ALA A 160 25.54 8.01 7.08
CA ALA A 160 26.29 7.05 7.89
C ALA A 160 27.08 6.06 7.01
N GLU A 161 28.24 5.63 7.49
CA GLU A 161 29.09 4.64 6.80
C GLU A 161 28.39 3.28 6.72
N ILE A 162 27.81 2.82 7.83
CA ILE A 162 27.10 1.56 7.93
C ILE A 162 25.61 1.77 7.66
N ALA A 163 25.04 0.95 6.78
CA ALA A 163 23.61 0.96 6.50
C ALA A 163 22.79 0.41 7.68
N ARG A 164 21.65 1.03 7.96
CA ARG A 164 20.71 0.59 8.99
C ARG A 164 19.27 0.69 8.52
N VAL A 165 18.37 0.04 9.26
CA VAL A 165 16.94 0.04 8.99
C VAL A 165 16.23 0.71 10.16
N GLU A 166 15.52 1.80 9.88
CA GLU A 166 14.69 2.52 10.84
C GLU A 166 13.24 2.35 10.44
N HIS A 167 12.37 2.09 11.39
CA HIS A 167 10.95 1.98 11.14
C HIS A 167 10.14 2.65 12.22
N TYR A 168 9.07 3.32 11.80
CA TYR A 168 8.09 3.91 12.68
C TYR A 168 6.70 3.43 12.29
N HIS A 169 5.82 3.33 13.26
CA HIS A 169 4.44 2.95 13.03
C HIS A 169 3.55 3.79 13.93
N ASP A 170 2.33 4.02 13.46
CA ASP A 170 1.27 4.71 14.16
C ASP A 170 -0.05 4.01 13.83
N GLY A 171 -0.92 3.86 14.82
CA GLY A 171 -2.15 3.05 14.71
C GLY A 171 -1.91 1.54 14.55
N THR A 172 -2.92 0.84 14.03
CA THR A 172 -2.94 -0.63 13.95
C THR A 172 -2.74 -1.12 12.52
N ILE A 173 -1.94 -2.17 12.30
CA ILE A 173 -1.69 -2.74 10.97
C ILE A 173 -1.69 -4.27 11.04
N PRO A 174 -2.85 -4.92 10.83
CA PRO A 174 -2.97 -6.37 10.92
C PRO A 174 -2.51 -7.04 9.61
N LEU A 175 -1.20 -7.27 9.46
CA LEU A 175 -0.64 -7.83 8.22
C LEU A 175 -1.12 -9.25 7.88
N GLN A 176 -1.43 -10.06 8.90
CA GLN A 176 -1.89 -11.44 8.76
C GLN A 176 -3.36 -11.54 8.32
N THR A 177 -4.16 -10.49 8.57
CA THR A 177 -5.59 -10.47 8.27
C THR A 177 -5.80 -10.20 6.79
N ILE A 178 -6.29 -11.19 6.04
CA ILE A 178 -6.51 -11.08 4.58
C ILE A 178 -7.56 -10.01 4.25
N ARG A 179 -8.64 -9.91 5.04
CA ARG A 179 -9.72 -8.92 4.86
C ARG A 179 -9.33 -7.46 5.14
N ALA A 180 -8.13 -7.23 5.69
CA ALA A 180 -7.65 -5.90 5.98
C ALA A 180 -7.12 -5.26 4.69
N ASP A 181 -7.69 -4.12 4.29
CA ASP A 181 -7.21 -3.32 3.18
C ASP A 181 -5.92 -2.59 3.56
N ILE A 182 -4.80 -3.15 3.12
CA ILE A 182 -3.45 -2.66 3.39
C ILE A 182 -2.76 -2.34 2.07
N ASP A 183 -2.60 -1.06 1.82
CA ASP A 183 -1.84 -0.55 0.68
C ASP A 183 -0.34 -0.60 1.00
N TYR A 184 0.46 -1.02 0.02
CA TYR A 184 1.92 -1.15 0.14
C TYR A 184 2.62 -0.38 -0.96
N GLY A 185 3.52 0.52 -0.56
CA GLY A 185 4.33 1.32 -1.46
C GLY A 185 5.81 1.06 -1.26
N PHE A 186 6.55 1.01 -2.36
CA PHE A 186 8.00 0.91 -2.35
C PHE A 186 8.61 1.90 -3.34
N THR A 187 9.65 2.58 -2.90
CA THR A 187 10.45 3.43 -3.76
C THR A 187 11.89 3.48 -3.27
N GLU A 188 12.78 3.87 -4.17
CA GLU A 188 14.20 4.06 -3.87
C GLU A 188 14.57 5.53 -4.06
N ALA A 189 15.16 6.12 -3.05
CA ALA A 189 15.71 7.47 -3.11
C ALA A 189 17.16 7.41 -3.60
N ALA A 190 17.49 8.24 -4.59
CA ALA A 190 18.82 8.40 -5.13
C ALA A 190 19.59 9.49 -4.36
N THR A 191 20.36 9.11 -3.33
CA THR A 191 21.16 10.06 -2.56
C THR A 191 22.63 10.04 -2.99
N THR A 192 23.39 11.08 -2.63
CA THR A 192 24.84 11.13 -2.93
C THR A 192 25.63 9.99 -2.31
N TYR A 193 25.14 9.40 -1.23
CA TYR A 193 25.82 8.32 -0.50
C TYR A 193 25.36 6.92 -0.93
N GLY A 194 24.45 6.84 -1.91
CA GLY A 194 23.89 5.58 -2.42
C GLY A 194 22.36 5.57 -2.44
N ARG A 195 21.79 4.37 -2.54
CA ARG A 195 20.34 4.14 -2.58
C ARG A 195 19.78 3.97 -1.17
N ILE A 196 18.66 4.63 -0.91
CA ILE A 196 17.88 4.43 0.32
C ILE A 196 16.51 3.86 -0.08
N GLY A 197 16.19 2.67 0.42
CA GLY A 197 14.88 2.05 0.21
C GLY A 197 13.84 2.60 1.19
N VAL A 198 12.67 2.97 0.68
CA VAL A 198 11.53 3.43 1.47
C VAL A 198 10.36 2.48 1.25
N LYS A 199 9.87 1.88 2.32
CA LYS A 199 8.71 0.98 2.35
C LYS A 199 7.62 1.61 3.21
N VAL A 200 6.40 1.63 2.70
CA VAL A 200 5.25 2.20 3.41
C VAL A 200 4.09 1.21 3.38
N TRP A 201 3.43 1.04 4.52
CA TRP A 201 2.19 0.28 4.67
C TRP A 201 1.12 1.22 5.20
N ILE A 202 -0.03 1.29 4.55
CA ILE A 202 -1.17 2.10 5.00
C ILE A 202 -2.38 1.18 5.14
N TYR A 203 -2.94 1.12 6.34
CA TYR A 203 -4.16 0.38 6.63
C TYR A 203 -5.37 1.32 6.54
N LYS A 204 -6.28 1.04 5.60
CA LYS A 204 -7.46 1.86 5.32
C LYS A 204 -8.70 1.38 6.07
N GLY A 205 -8.76 0.10 6.42
CA GLY A 205 -9.94 -0.49 7.04
C GLY A 205 -10.06 -1.98 6.76
N GLU A 206 -11.04 -2.63 7.36
CA GLU A 206 -11.43 -3.97 6.93
C GLU A 206 -12.53 -3.83 5.87
N ILE A 207 -12.41 -4.58 4.78
CA ILE A 207 -13.48 -4.68 3.80
C ILE A 207 -14.31 -5.89 4.21
N LEU A 208 -15.44 -5.66 4.90
CA LEU A 208 -16.42 -6.70 5.11
C LEU A 208 -17.17 -6.90 3.77
N SER A 209 -16.93 -8.04 3.13
CA SER A 209 -17.59 -8.46 1.90
C SER A 209 -19.12 -8.58 2.10
N GLN A 210 -19.84 -7.48 1.89
CA GLN A 210 -21.23 -7.53 1.42
C GLN A 210 -21.31 -7.42 -0.11
N THR A 211 -20.30 -6.84 -0.76
CA THR A 211 -20.34 -6.47 -2.18
C THR A 211 -19.79 -7.51 -3.15
N LEU A 212 -19.09 -8.56 -2.69
CA LEU A 212 -18.67 -9.67 -3.56
C LEU A 212 -19.79 -10.71 -3.79
N ARG A 213 -21.00 -10.49 -3.26
CA ARG A 213 -22.20 -11.30 -3.56
C ARG A 213 -22.93 -10.84 -4.83
N THR A 214 -22.21 -10.41 -5.86
CA THR A 214 -22.78 -10.07 -7.19
C THR A 214 -22.84 -11.25 -8.16
N THR A 215 -22.83 -12.47 -7.66
CA THR A 215 -23.80 -13.44 -8.21
C THR A 215 -24.96 -13.45 -7.24
N PRO A 216 -26.15 -12.92 -7.59
CA PRO A 216 -27.35 -13.45 -6.99
C PRO A 216 -27.37 -14.92 -7.44
N ARG A 217 -26.83 -15.82 -6.60
CA ARG A 217 -27.44 -17.13 -6.51
C ARG A 217 -28.80 -16.84 -5.92
N THR A 218 -29.75 -16.45 -6.76
CA THR A 218 -31.13 -16.82 -6.53
C THR A 218 -31.04 -18.33 -6.33
N LEU A 219 -31.08 -18.72 -5.07
CA LEU A 219 -31.32 -20.10 -4.74
C LEU A 219 -32.69 -20.36 -5.35
N ASP A 220 -32.70 -21.02 -6.49
CA ASP A 220 -33.92 -21.37 -7.21
C ASP A 220 -34.64 -22.39 -6.33
N THR A 221 -35.43 -21.88 -5.38
CA THR A 221 -36.25 -22.64 -4.44
C THR A 221 -37.39 -23.38 -5.14
N SER A 222 -37.52 -23.25 -6.46
CA SER A 222 -38.47 -24.01 -7.27
C SER A 222 -38.02 -25.46 -7.54
N LYS A 223 -36.74 -25.81 -7.26
CA LYS A 223 -36.25 -27.18 -7.45
C LYS A 223 -36.40 -27.99 -6.16
N PRO A 224 -37.25 -29.04 -6.13
CA PRO A 224 -37.31 -29.93 -4.98
C PRO A 224 -35.94 -30.59 -4.78
N PHE A 225 -35.47 -30.59 -3.54
CA PHE A 225 -34.25 -31.27 -3.11
C PHE A 225 -34.37 -32.76 -3.47
N ARG A 226 -33.75 -33.17 -4.58
CA ARG A 226 -33.60 -34.60 -4.88
C ARG A 226 -32.52 -35.15 -3.97
N GLU A 227 -32.95 -35.88 -2.94
CA GLU A 227 -32.09 -36.78 -2.19
C GLU A 227 -31.28 -37.61 -3.17
N ARG A 228 -29.95 -37.54 -3.01
CA ARG A 228 -29.02 -38.30 -3.82
C ARG A 228 -29.22 -39.77 -3.46
N ASN A 229 -30.03 -40.49 -4.25
CA ASN A 229 -30.26 -41.92 -4.07
C ASN A 229 -28.94 -42.65 -3.85
N ASP A 230 -28.84 -43.32 -2.71
CA ASP A 230 -27.76 -44.20 -2.35
C ASP A 230 -27.52 -45.20 -3.48
N ARG A 231 -26.30 -45.18 -4.03
CA ARG A 231 -25.90 -46.17 -5.04
C ARG A 231 -25.99 -47.56 -4.42
N PRO A 232 -26.71 -48.51 -5.03
CA PRO A 232 -26.75 -49.88 -4.54
C PRO A 232 -25.34 -50.49 -4.61
N ARG A 233 -24.87 -51.02 -3.48
CA ARG A 233 -23.64 -51.81 -3.39
C ARG A 233 -23.82 -53.06 -4.25
N ARG A 234 -23.09 -53.13 -5.36
CA ARG A 234 -23.09 -54.30 -6.24
C ARG A 234 -22.44 -55.47 -5.49
N ASN A 235 -23.22 -56.51 -5.32
CA ASN A 235 -22.91 -57.75 -4.65
C ASN A 235 -22.23 -58.67 -5.67
N ASP A 236 -20.98 -59.07 -5.45
CA ASP A 236 -20.31 -60.14 -6.19
C ASP A 236 -19.59 -61.05 -5.18
N ARG A 237 -20.35 -61.98 -4.59
CA ARG A 237 -19.84 -63.19 -3.94
C ARG A 237 -20.74 -64.35 -4.36
N GLY A 238 -20.40 -64.93 -5.52
CA GLY A 238 -20.85 -66.25 -5.94
C GLY A 238 -19.64 -67.04 -6.43
N GLY A 239 -19.59 -68.32 -6.10
CA GLY A 239 -18.78 -69.30 -6.83
C GLY A 239 -17.53 -69.81 -6.11
N ASP A 240 -17.73 -70.88 -5.35
CA ASP A 240 -17.02 -72.16 -5.48
C ASP A 240 -15.49 -72.21 -5.60
N ARG A 241 -14.88 -72.88 -4.61
CA ARG A 241 -13.48 -73.34 -4.63
C ARG A 241 -13.41 -74.68 -5.37
N GLY A 242 -12.85 -74.67 -6.58
CA GLY A 242 -12.55 -75.89 -7.35
C GLY A 242 -11.13 -75.89 -7.93
N GLN A 243 -10.29 -76.74 -7.35
CA GLN A 243 -9.18 -77.50 -7.95
C GLN A 243 -8.08 -76.80 -8.79
N GLY A 244 -6.84 -76.95 -8.32
CA GLY A 244 -5.82 -77.71 -9.08
C GLY A 244 -4.72 -76.93 -9.80
N GLY A 245 -3.46 -77.26 -9.47
CA GLY A 245 -2.28 -77.12 -10.35
C GLY A 245 -1.44 -75.84 -10.15
N SER A 246 -0.50 -75.81 -9.20
CA SER A 246 0.92 -76.17 -9.38
C SER A 246 1.66 -75.42 -10.49
N ARG A 247 2.43 -74.36 -10.15
CA ARG A 247 3.91 -74.27 -10.24
C ARG A 247 4.46 -72.83 -9.99
N PRO A 248 5.74 -72.68 -9.60
CA PRO A 248 6.26 -71.78 -8.55
C PRO A 248 6.85 -70.47 -9.14
N GLY A 249 7.14 -69.40 -8.40
CA GLY A 249 7.62 -69.29 -7.03
C GLY A 249 9.03 -68.71 -7.07
N TYR A 250 9.16 -67.42 -6.78
CA TYR A 250 10.36 -66.84 -6.19
C TYR A 250 9.93 -66.16 -4.88
N GLY A 251 10.39 -66.74 -3.76
CA GLY A 251 10.45 -66.07 -2.46
C GLY A 251 11.33 -64.81 -2.55
N ASN A 252 11.42 -63.94 -1.57
CA ASN A 252 11.42 -64.26 -0.15
C ASN A 252 11.27 -62.93 0.61
N ARG A 253 10.21 -62.75 1.40
CA ARG A 253 10.19 -61.77 2.50
C ARG A 253 9.17 -62.22 3.56
N PRO A 254 9.60 -62.82 4.68
CA PRO A 254 8.78 -62.96 5.88
C PRO A 254 8.40 -61.55 6.39
N ALA A 255 7.12 -61.21 6.53
CA ALA A 255 6.22 -61.48 7.68
C ALA A 255 6.88 -61.07 9.00
N GLY A 256 6.38 -60.15 9.81
CA GLY A 256 5.02 -59.69 10.15
C GLY A 256 5.09 -59.39 11.66
N GLN A 257 4.65 -58.25 12.19
CA GLN A 257 3.30 -57.98 12.74
C GLN A 257 3.35 -56.52 13.23
N GLN A 258 2.51 -55.61 12.73
CA GLN A 258 1.18 -55.27 13.28
C GLN A 258 1.15 -55.00 14.80
N GLY A 259 1.14 -53.70 15.13
CA GLY A 259 -0.02 -53.04 15.76
C GLY A 259 -0.32 -53.33 17.23
N GLY A 260 -0.28 -52.28 18.05
CA GLY A 260 -0.86 -52.31 19.39
C GLY A 260 -0.49 -51.09 20.24
N TYR A 261 -1.45 -50.20 20.44
CA TYR A 261 -1.37 -49.04 21.32
C TYR A 261 -1.60 -49.47 22.77
N GLY A 262 -0.73 -49.05 23.68
CA GLY A 262 -1.00 -49.00 25.12
C GLY A 262 0.05 -49.67 26.01
N ASN A 263 0.86 -48.87 26.71
CA ASN A 263 0.83 -48.82 28.18
C ASN A 263 1.83 -47.79 28.71
N ARG A 264 1.29 -46.78 29.41
CA ARG A 264 2.03 -45.84 30.24
C ARG A 264 1.98 -46.39 31.67
N PRO A 265 3.11 -46.74 32.30
CA PRO A 265 3.11 -47.09 33.70
C PRO A 265 2.87 -45.86 34.58
N ALA A 266 1.99 -46.06 35.56
CA ALA A 266 1.60 -45.12 36.57
C ALA A 266 2.77 -44.74 37.49
N GLY A 267 2.96 -43.43 37.70
CA GLY A 267 3.63 -42.87 38.86
C GLY A 267 2.63 -41.96 39.56
N GLN A 268 2.25 -42.36 40.77
CA GLN A 268 1.25 -41.71 41.62
C GLN A 268 1.61 -40.24 41.88
N GLY A 269 0.60 -39.37 41.80
CA GLY A 269 0.68 -38.01 42.30
C GLY A 269 0.19 -37.92 43.74
N GLN A 270 0.75 -36.98 44.51
CA GLN A 270 0.08 -36.32 45.63
C GLN A 270 0.77 -34.99 45.96
N GLY A 271 -0.03 -33.91 46.03
CA GLY A 271 0.09 -32.67 46.84
C GLY A 271 1.44 -31.92 46.87
N GLY A 272 1.53 -30.62 46.63
CA GLY A 272 0.78 -29.58 47.32
C GLY A 272 1.68 -28.85 48.33
N TYR A 273 1.83 -27.52 48.12
CA TYR A 273 2.28 -26.46 49.05
C TYR A 273 3.73 -26.42 49.59
N GLY A 274 4.41 -25.29 49.32
CA GLY A 274 5.13 -24.54 50.35
C GLY A 274 6.63 -24.78 50.55
N ASN A 275 7.28 -23.71 51.03
CA ASN A 275 8.61 -23.60 51.63
C ASN A 275 9.86 -23.56 50.73
N ARG A 276 10.24 -22.30 50.43
CA ARG A 276 11.62 -21.82 50.27
C ARG A 276 12.35 -21.90 51.63
N PRO A 277 13.50 -22.58 51.75
CA PRO A 277 14.28 -22.60 52.99
C PRO A 277 15.00 -21.27 53.25
N ALA A 278 15.04 -20.90 54.53
CA ALA A 278 15.72 -19.75 55.09
C ALA A 278 17.24 -19.94 55.12
N GLY A 279 17.97 -18.87 54.77
CA GLY A 279 19.35 -18.62 55.14
C GLY A 279 19.42 -17.22 55.76
N GLN A 280 19.86 -17.17 57.01
CA GLN A 280 20.05 -16.04 57.94
C GLN A 280 20.68 -14.81 57.24
N GLY A 281 20.34 -13.54 57.47
CA GLY A 281 19.66 -12.88 58.58
C GLY A 281 20.58 -11.81 59.18
N GLN A 282 20.51 -10.56 58.67
CA GLN A 282 20.95 -9.27 59.26
C GLN A 282 20.77 -8.20 58.14
N GLY A 283 20.09 -7.07 58.23
CA GLY A 283 19.36 -6.34 59.26
C GLY A 283 19.25 -4.88 58.76
N GLY A 284 18.07 -4.26 58.84
CA GLY A 284 17.93 -2.79 58.75
C GLY A 284 17.07 -2.26 57.59
N TYR A 285 15.77 -2.09 57.83
CA TYR A 285 14.93 -1.14 57.08
C TYR A 285 14.66 0.06 57.99
N GLY A 286 15.35 1.16 57.73
CA GLY A 286 15.13 2.44 58.39
C GLY A 286 13.95 3.19 57.76
N ASN A 287 13.02 3.58 58.62
CA ASN A 287 11.94 4.55 58.39
C ASN A 287 12.37 5.76 57.56
N ARG A 288 11.53 6.18 56.60
CA ARG A 288 11.55 7.55 56.09
C ARG A 288 10.28 8.28 56.56
N PRO A 289 10.39 9.27 57.46
CA PRO A 289 9.22 9.99 57.97
C PRO A 289 8.74 11.07 57.00
N ALA A 290 7.45 11.37 57.10
CA ALA A 290 6.83 12.59 56.62
C ALA A 290 7.15 13.79 57.52
N GLY A 291 7.22 15.01 56.96
CA GLY A 291 7.10 16.26 57.73
C GLY A 291 8.02 17.42 57.33
N GLN A 292 7.44 18.39 56.62
CA GLN A 292 7.51 19.88 56.76
C GLN A 292 8.83 20.68 56.93
N GLY A 293 8.87 21.81 56.19
CA GLY A 293 9.57 23.09 56.49
C GLY A 293 10.89 23.29 55.73
N GLY A 294 11.00 24.12 54.68
CA GLY A 294 11.15 25.61 54.70
C GLY A 294 12.67 25.96 54.65
N TYR A 295 13.25 26.98 53.98
CA TYR A 295 12.82 28.26 53.42
C TYR A 295 13.96 28.85 52.53
N GLY A 296 13.62 29.77 51.61
CA GLY A 296 14.50 30.82 51.06
C GLY A 296 15.31 30.46 49.80
N ASN A 297 15.51 31.31 48.79
CA ASN A 297 15.19 32.73 48.63
C ASN A 297 15.42 33.08 47.13
N ARG A 298 14.43 33.63 46.41
CA ARG A 298 14.72 34.49 45.24
C ARG A 298 13.65 35.57 45.09
N PRO A 299 13.98 36.86 45.23
CA PRO A 299 12.97 37.90 45.41
C PRO A 299 12.32 38.35 44.10
N ALA A 300 11.05 38.73 44.21
CA ALA A 300 10.39 39.69 43.35
C ALA A 300 10.39 41.06 44.05
N GLY A 301 10.55 42.15 43.29
CA GLY A 301 10.21 43.49 43.76
C GLY A 301 10.90 44.66 43.05
N GLN A 302 10.08 45.44 42.32
CA GLN A 302 10.19 46.90 42.07
C GLN A 302 11.34 47.37 41.15
N GLY A 303 11.16 48.11 40.06
CA GLY A 303 10.13 49.07 39.68
C GLY A 303 10.76 50.48 39.70
N SER A 304 11.00 51.13 38.55
CA SER A 304 11.06 52.60 38.42
C SER A 304 11.28 53.09 36.98
N TYR A 305 10.26 53.79 36.47
CA TYR A 305 10.20 54.97 35.59
C TYR A 305 11.36 55.40 34.67
N GLY A 306 11.01 55.75 33.42
CA GLY A 306 11.53 56.97 32.76
C GLY A 306 11.96 56.88 31.30
N ASN A 307 11.22 57.59 30.43
CA ASN A 307 11.56 58.12 29.10
C ASN A 307 11.65 57.20 27.86
N ARG A 308 10.55 57.17 27.09
CA ARG A 308 10.61 57.05 25.63
C ARG A 308 9.73 58.14 24.99
N PRO A 309 10.29 59.05 24.17
CA PRO A 309 9.50 60.04 23.46
C PRO A 309 8.78 59.42 22.25
N ALA A 310 7.72 60.10 21.86
CA ALA A 310 6.76 59.80 20.82
C ALA A 310 7.34 59.45 19.44
N GLY A 311 6.56 58.70 18.64
CA GLY A 311 6.69 58.73 17.18
C GLY A 311 6.34 57.44 16.44
N GLN A 312 5.07 57.36 16.01
CA GLN A 312 4.59 56.71 14.77
C GLN A 312 4.72 55.18 14.62
N GLY A 313 3.56 54.51 14.77
CA GLY A 313 3.27 53.23 14.15
C GLY A 313 2.87 53.42 12.68
N GLY A 314 3.30 52.49 11.83
CA GLY A 314 2.94 52.44 10.41
C GLY A 314 2.35 51.09 10.04
N TYR A 315 1.04 51.07 9.77
CA TYR A 315 0.38 50.05 8.95
C TYR A 315 -0.14 50.73 7.68
N GLY A 316 0.20 50.17 6.52
CA GLY A 316 -0.69 50.06 5.35
C GLY A 316 -1.06 51.31 4.53
N ASN A 317 -0.76 51.18 3.22
CA ASN A 317 -1.55 51.58 2.04
C ASN A 317 -1.29 52.91 1.30
N ARG A 318 -0.93 52.74 0.01
CA ARG A 318 -1.13 53.54 -1.22
C ARG A 318 -0.68 55.01 -1.28
N PRO A 319 -0.06 55.37 -2.42
CA PRO A 319 -0.29 56.66 -3.07
C PRO A 319 -1.02 56.50 -4.41
N ALA A 320 -1.94 57.44 -4.64
CA ALA A 320 -2.58 57.71 -5.92
C ALA A 320 -1.89 58.90 -6.61
N GLY A 321 -1.84 58.86 -7.94
CA GLY A 321 -2.03 60.02 -8.80
C GLY A 321 -0.84 60.93 -9.10
N GLN A 322 -0.20 60.70 -10.25
CA GLN A 322 0.21 61.80 -11.14
C GLN A 322 -0.22 61.45 -12.58
N SER A 323 -1.01 62.36 -13.15
CA SER A 323 -1.54 62.36 -14.52
C SER A 323 -0.44 62.56 -15.54
N PHE A 324 -0.51 61.87 -16.68
CA PHE A 324 -0.20 62.45 -18.00
C PHE A 324 -1.09 61.80 -19.08
N ASN A 325 -1.80 62.66 -19.80
CA ASN A 325 -2.55 62.37 -21.03
C ASN A 325 -1.61 61.87 -22.15
N ASN A 326 -2.03 60.85 -22.90
CA ASN A 326 -2.30 60.96 -24.34
C ASN A 326 -2.76 59.62 -24.97
N ARG A 327 -3.86 59.71 -25.72
CA ARG A 327 -4.45 58.74 -26.68
C ARG A 327 -3.51 58.54 -27.91
N PRO A 328 -3.76 57.61 -28.89
CA PRO A 328 -5.06 57.08 -29.32
C PRO A 328 -5.15 55.57 -29.65
N ALA A 329 -6.35 55.20 -30.07
CA ALA A 329 -6.93 53.88 -30.31
C ALA A 329 -6.34 53.08 -31.50
N GLY A 330 -6.50 51.75 -31.45
CA GLY A 330 -6.21 50.85 -32.57
C GLY A 330 -6.61 49.38 -32.34
N ALA A 331 -7.85 49.07 -32.69
CA ALA A 331 -8.40 47.82 -33.25
C ALA A 331 -7.97 46.43 -32.73
N SER A 332 -8.96 45.69 -32.23
CA SER A 332 -9.00 44.22 -32.13
C SER A 332 -9.11 43.56 -33.52
N PRO A 333 -8.61 42.31 -33.70
CA PRO A 333 -9.13 41.43 -34.74
C PRO A 333 -9.93 40.25 -34.16
N ALA A 334 -11.13 40.05 -34.71
CA ALA A 334 -11.95 38.85 -34.57
C ALA A 334 -11.81 37.98 -35.85
N PRO A 335 -12.09 36.66 -35.80
CA PRO A 335 -11.77 35.71 -36.86
C PRO A 335 -12.80 35.63 -38.00
N ALA A 336 -12.30 35.24 -39.18
CA ALA A 336 -13.03 35.14 -40.45
C ALA A 336 -13.97 33.92 -40.55
N ALA A 337 -15.12 34.13 -41.20
CA ALA A 337 -16.02 33.09 -41.72
C ALA A 337 -15.98 33.10 -43.27
N PRO A 338 -16.37 31.99 -43.95
CA PRO A 338 -16.07 31.73 -45.36
C PRO A 338 -17.04 32.41 -46.33
N LYS A 339 -16.57 32.70 -47.54
CA LYS A 339 -17.37 33.24 -48.66
C LYS A 339 -18.10 32.12 -49.40
N GLU A 340 -19.42 32.24 -49.50
CA GLU A 340 -20.22 31.72 -50.60
C GLU A 340 -20.44 32.81 -51.67
N GLY A 341 -20.65 32.35 -52.92
CA GLY A 341 -21.05 33.13 -54.10
C GLY A 341 -19.93 33.22 -55.13
N GLY A 342 -20.06 32.85 -56.40
CA GLY A 342 -21.18 32.43 -57.23
C GLY A 342 -20.82 32.75 -58.70
N ALA A 343 -21.34 31.94 -59.64
CA ALA A 343 -21.40 32.14 -61.11
C ALA A 343 -20.09 32.10 -61.93
N ASN A 344 -19.86 30.98 -62.62
CA ASN A 344 -20.07 30.84 -64.07
C ASN A 344 -20.09 29.37 -64.48
#